data_AF-W2HQM2-F1
#
_entry.id   AF-W2HQM2-F1
#
_cell.length_a   1.000
_cell.length_b   1.000
_cell.length_c   1.000
_cell.angle_alpha   90.00
_cell.angle_beta   90.00
_cell.angle_gamma   90.00
#
_symmetry.space_group_name_H-M   'P 1'
#
loop_
_entity.id
_entity.type
_entity.pdbx_description
1 polymer ?
#
loop_
_entity_poly.entity_id
_entity_poly.type
_entity_poly.pdbx_seq_one_letter_code
_entity_poly.pdbx_strand_id
1 'polypeptide(L)'
;MSRIQEEEAQDVLLLVRELTSGLRCRHKTAYLYGIWKKELLENNTTLAAAIYSYLSAESPPEATRRVPFNFNALSNNQCIERFRF
;
A
#
# COMPACT_ATOMS: atom_id res chain seq x y z
N MET A 1 -26.18 4.01 5.33
CA MET A 1 -25.25 5.06 4.87
C MET A 1 -26.01 5.97 3.91
N SER A 2 -25.72 7.26 3.87
CA SER A 2 -26.35 8.19 2.93
C SER A 2 -25.75 7.99 1.53
N ARG A 3 -26.53 8.19 0.45
CA ARG A 3 -26.05 8.05 -0.95
C ARG A 3 -24.75 8.81 -1.25
N ILE A 4 -24.57 9.95 -0.60
CA ILE A 4 -23.40 10.81 -0.73
C ILE A 4 -22.12 10.09 -0.29
N GLN A 5 -22.17 9.28 0.77
CA GLN A 5 -21.00 8.53 1.28
C GLN A 5 -20.60 7.38 0.34
N GLU A 6 -21.55 6.82 -0.41
CA GLU A 6 -21.28 5.76 -1.39
C GLU A 6 -20.61 6.31 -2.64
N GLU A 7 -21.02 7.49 -3.10
CA GLU A 7 -20.39 8.21 -4.22
C GLU A 7 -18.95 8.62 -3.88
N GLU A 8 -18.73 9.20 -2.69
CA GLU A 8 -17.39 9.57 -2.22
C GLU A 8 -16.44 8.35 -2.12
N ALA A 9 -16.94 7.22 -1.61
CA ALA A 9 -16.16 6.00 -1.54
C ALA A 9 -15.78 5.48 -2.94
N GLN A 10 -16.68 5.60 -3.92
CA GLN A 10 -16.42 5.19 -5.29
C GLN A 10 -15.37 6.08 -5.97
N ASP A 11 -15.43 7.39 -5.74
CA ASP A 11 -14.46 8.35 -6.28
C ASP A 11 -13.04 8.09 -5.72
N VAL A 12 -12.93 7.81 -4.42
CA VAL A 12 -11.66 7.44 -3.79
C VAL A 12 -11.10 6.14 -4.39
N LEU A 13 -11.94 5.15 -4.66
CA LEU A 13 -11.52 3.89 -5.28
C LEU A 13 -11.00 4.09 -6.71
N LEU A 14 -11.63 4.96 -7.49
CA LEU A 14 -11.18 5.31 -8.84
C LEU A 14 -9.82 6.01 -8.80
N LEU A 15 -9.66 7.00 -7.92
CA LEU A 15 -8.39 7.71 -7.73
C LEU A 15 -7.26 6.75 -7.35
N VAL A 16 -7.50 5.83 -6.40
CA VAL A 16 -6.50 4.84 -6.00
C VAL A 16 -6.17 3.86 -7.14
N ARG A 17 -7.15 3.49 -7.97
CA ARG A 17 -6.91 2.68 -9.17
C ARG A 17 -6.02 3.39 -10.18
N GLU A 18 -6.24 4.68 -10.42
CA GLU A 18 -5.43 5.48 -11.33
C GLU A 18 -3.99 5.60 -10.81
N LEU A 19 -3.83 5.96 -9.53
CA LEU A 19 -2.52 6.07 -8.87
C LEU A 19 -1.77 4.73 -8.84
N THR A 20 -2.47 3.61 -8.70
CA THR A 20 -1.86 2.28 -8.63
C THR A 20 -1.91 1.49 -9.93
N SER A 21 -2.22 2.15 -11.05
CA SER A 21 -2.26 1.52 -12.36
C SER A 21 -0.88 0.94 -12.72
N GLY A 22 -0.85 -0.33 -13.11
CA GLY A 22 0.40 -1.05 -13.42
C GLY A 22 1.22 -1.53 -12.21
N LEU A 23 0.84 -1.20 -10.98
CA LEU A 23 1.51 -1.73 -9.78
C LEU A 23 1.02 -3.12 -9.40
N ARG A 24 1.97 -4.00 -9.05
CA ARG A 24 1.66 -5.31 -8.46
C ARG A 24 0.95 -5.11 -7.12
N CYS A 25 -0.06 -5.94 -6.85
CA CYS A 25 -0.89 -5.87 -5.63
C CYS A 25 -0.06 -5.70 -4.34
N ARG A 26 1.00 -6.52 -4.18
CA ARG A 26 1.90 -6.50 -3.00
C ARG A 26 2.67 -5.19 -2.76
N HIS A 27 2.77 -4.29 -3.75
CA HIS A 27 3.47 -3.02 -3.60
C HIS A 27 2.51 -1.83 -3.48
N LYS A 28 1.20 -2.02 -3.70
CA LYS A 28 0.22 -0.93 -3.74
C LYS A 28 0.19 -0.13 -2.44
N THR A 29 0.09 -0.82 -1.31
CA THR A 29 -0.01 -0.19 0.01
C THR A 29 1.24 0.63 0.34
N ALA A 30 2.43 0.06 0.12
CA ALA A 30 3.70 0.76 0.35
C ALA A 30 3.86 1.99 -0.56
N TYR A 31 3.45 1.87 -1.82
CA TYR A 31 3.47 2.98 -2.77
C TYR A 31 2.52 4.11 -2.36
N LEU A 32 1.29 3.78 -1.96
CA LEU A 32 0.30 4.74 -1.45
C LEU A 32 0.78 5.45 -0.18
N TYR A 33 1.44 4.74 0.75
CA TYR A 33 2.08 5.37 1.91
C TYR A 33 3.16 6.39 1.52
N GLY A 34 3.95 6.09 0.48
CA GLY A 34 4.95 7.00 -0.06
C GLY A 34 4.32 8.29 -0.61
N ILE A 35 3.28 8.16 -1.42
CA ILE A 35 2.53 9.31 -1.96
C ILE A 35 1.90 10.09 -0.81
N TRP A 36 1.17 9.43 0.09
CA TRP A 36 0.53 10.08 1.22
C TRP A 36 1.50 10.95 2.04
N LYS A 37 2.69 10.44 2.34
CA LYS A 37 3.72 11.18 3.07
C LYS A 37 4.25 12.38 2.27
N LYS A 38 4.44 12.23 0.96
CA LYS A 38 4.88 13.32 0.08
C LYS A 38 3.83 14.43 0.03
N GLU A 39 2.57 14.09 -0.16
CA GLU A 39 1.46 15.03 -0.32
C GLU A 39 1.15 15.78 0.98
N LEU A 40 1.39 15.15 2.14
CA LEU A 40 1.40 15.84 3.43
C LEU A 40 2.47 16.93 3.51
N LEU A 41 3.65 16.71 2.94
CA LEU A 41 4.72 17.72 2.91
C LEU A 41 4.42 18.84 1.92
N GLU A 42 3.71 18.52 0.82
CA GLU A 42 3.32 19.47 -0.23
C GLU A 42 1.99 20.21 0.10
N ASN A 43 1.41 19.99 1.28
CA ASN A 43 0.13 20.54 1.73
C ASN A 43 -1.07 20.21 0.82
N ASN A 44 -1.00 19.11 0.06
CA ASN A 44 -2.11 18.62 -0.75
C ASN A 44 -3.05 17.77 0.11
N THR A 45 -3.82 18.44 0.96
CA THR A 45 -4.62 17.83 2.02
C THR A 45 -5.75 16.94 1.50
N THR A 46 -6.33 17.26 0.33
CA THR A 46 -7.42 16.49 -0.28
C THR A 46 -6.93 15.12 -0.75
N LEU A 47 -5.82 15.08 -1.47
CA LEU A 47 -5.24 13.83 -1.96
C LEU A 47 -4.69 12.98 -0.82
N ALA A 48 -4.05 13.62 0.17
CA ALA A 48 -3.61 12.94 1.38
C ALA A 48 -4.78 12.31 2.17
N ALA A 49 -5.90 13.03 2.30
CA ALA A 49 -7.10 12.52 2.99
C ALA A 49 -7.73 11.35 2.23
N ALA A 50 -7.83 11.43 0.90
CA ALA A 50 -8.37 10.34 0.06
C ALA A 50 -7.52 9.05 0.14
N ILE A 51 -6.19 9.19 0.12
CA ILE A 51 -5.31 8.03 0.28
C ILE A 51 -5.43 7.46 1.69
N TYR A 52 -5.50 8.31 2.71
CA TYR A 52 -5.68 7.87 4.09
C TYR A 52 -7.02 7.17 4.34
N SER A 53 -8.12 7.67 3.77
CA SER A 53 -9.44 7.02 3.88
C SER A 53 -9.44 5.64 3.23
N TYR A 54 -8.76 5.47 2.09
CA TYR A 54 -8.55 4.16 1.47
C TYR A 54 -7.72 3.23 2.37
N LEU A 55 -6.56 3.70 2.86
CA LEU A 55 -5.65 2.90 3.68
C LEU A 55 -6.25 2.51 5.03
N SER A 56 -7.11 3.35 5.61
CA SER A 56 -7.80 3.08 6.89
C SER A 56 -9.01 2.16 6.73
N ALA A 57 -9.58 2.07 5.51
CA ALA A 57 -10.64 1.12 5.18
C ALA A 57 -10.09 -0.29 4.87
N GLU A 58 -8.86 -0.40 4.37
CA GLU A 58 -8.15 -1.69 4.33
C GLU A 58 -7.93 -2.16 5.78
N SER A 59 -8.42 -3.35 6.11
CA SER A 59 -8.19 -3.97 7.41
C SER A 59 -6.70 -3.91 7.75
N PRO A 60 -6.30 -3.60 8.99
CA PRO A 60 -4.90 -3.59 9.37
C PRO A 60 -4.26 -4.89 8.89
N PRO A 61 -3.09 -4.85 8.23
CA PRO A 61 -2.46 -6.06 7.73
C PRO A 61 -2.41 -7.04 8.89
N GLU A 62 -3.08 -8.19 8.74
CA GLU A 62 -2.99 -9.27 9.73
C GLU A 62 -1.51 -9.40 10.05
N ALA A 63 -1.18 -9.39 11.35
CA ALA A 63 0.19 -9.57 11.80
C ALA A 63 0.65 -10.92 11.25
N THR A 64 1.26 -10.88 10.07
CA THR A 64 1.73 -12.05 9.37
C THR A 64 2.72 -12.64 10.34
N ARG A 65 2.34 -13.77 10.96
CA ARG A 65 3.24 -14.54 11.81
C ARG A 65 4.50 -14.69 10.97
N ARG A 66 5.57 -14.04 11.40
CA ARG A 66 6.86 -14.14 10.73
C ARG A 66 7.11 -15.64 10.61
N VAL A 67 7.02 -16.16 9.39
CA VAL A 67 7.37 -17.56 9.15
C VAL A 67 8.80 -17.68 9.66
N PRO A 68 9.09 -18.59 10.62
CA PRO A 68 10.44 -18.70 11.15
C PRO A 68 11.37 -18.86 9.96
N PHE A 69 12.31 -17.93 9.86
CA PHE A 69 13.27 -17.85 8.77
C PHE A 69 14.00 -19.19 8.74
N ASN A 70 13.69 -20.04 7.77
CA ASN A 70 14.28 -21.37 7.69
C ASN A 70 15.69 -21.20 7.14
N PHE A 71 16.66 -21.06 8.04
CA PHE A 71 18.09 -20.99 7.70
C PHE A 71 18.58 -22.24 6.95
N ASN A 72 17.82 -23.35 6.96
CA ASN A 72 18.17 -24.57 6.24
C ASN A 72 17.75 -24.55 4.75
N ALA A 73 17.06 -23.51 4.27
CA ALA A 73 16.54 -23.47 2.90
C ALA A 73 17.51 -22.91 1.85
N LEU A 74 18.76 -22.59 2.23
CA LEU A 74 19.72 -21.96 1.31
C LEU A 74 21.04 -22.74 1.33
N SER A 75 21.24 -23.61 0.34
CA SER A 75 22.59 -23.97 -0.08
C SER A 75 23.32 -22.69 -0.51
N ASN A 76 24.48 -22.44 0.10
CA ASN A 76 25.30 -21.22 0.11
C ASN A 76 25.49 -20.42 -1.20
N ASN A 77 25.14 -20.95 -2.38
CA ASN A 77 25.51 -20.35 -3.66
C ASN A 77 24.44 -19.46 -4.31
N GLN A 78 23.17 -19.51 -3.87
CA GLN A 78 22.08 -18.75 -4.52
C GLN A 78 21.58 -17.52 -3.75
N CYS A 79 22.08 -17.27 -2.54
CA CYS A 79 21.51 -16.24 -1.67
C CYS A 79 22.00 -14.80 -1.96
N ILE A 80 23.09 -14.64 -2.72
CA ILE A 80 23.73 -13.33 -2.92
C ILE A 80 23.02 -12.49 -4.02
N GLU A 81 22.33 -13.11 -4.98
CA GLU A 81 21.75 -12.36 -6.10
C GLU A 81 20.40 -11.68 -5.79
N ARG A 82 19.70 -12.07 -4.72
CA ARG A 82 18.33 -11.58 -4.45
C ARG A 82 18.23 -10.45 -3.43
N PHE A 83 19.32 -10.10 -2.77
CA PHE A 83 19.39 -8.93 -1.89
C PHE A 83 20.27 -7.85 -2.53
N ARG A 84 19.67 -7.03 -3.41
CA ARG A 84 20.20 -5.72 -3.75
C ARG A 84 19.18 -4.68 -3.34
N PHE A 85 19.61 -3.76 -2.48
CA PHE A 85 18.88 -2.63 -1.92
C PHE A 85 18.54 -1.60 -2.99
#